data_AF-A0A1T1BPS3-F1
#
_entry.id   AF-A0A1T1BPS3-F1
#
_cell.length_a   1.000
_cell.length_b   1.000
_cell.length_c   1.000
_cell.angle_alpha   90.00
_cell.angle_beta   90.00
_cell.angle_gamma   90.00
#
_symmetry.space_group_name_H-M   'P 1'
#
loop_
_entity.id
_entity.type
_entity.pdbx_description
1 polymer ?
#
loop_
_entity_poly.entity_id
_entity_poly.type
_entity_poly.pdbx_seq_one_letter_code
_entity_poly.pdbx_strand_id
1 'polypeptide(L)'
;MKTIKRINTIAILIPFVIAITYPFFKYALLIALLSTMVTGFLQFCIGVKMLADNPKNKNLKMYIYGVAFFFGLWLMNHIIDYNHFLTYILVPIPLILAIYLSLLIYKI
;
A
#
# COMPACT_ATOMS: atom_id res chain seq x y z
N MET A 1 -11.11 -4.93 -15.83
CA MET A 1 -9.64 -4.76 -15.98
C MET A 1 -9.22 -3.29 -16.10
N LYS A 2 -9.63 -2.56 -17.15
CA LYS A 2 -9.25 -1.14 -17.35
C LYS A 2 -9.61 -0.23 -16.16
N THR A 3 -10.77 -0.44 -15.54
CA THR A 3 -11.21 0.34 -14.36
C THR A 3 -10.27 0.14 -13.16
N ILE A 4 -9.90 -1.11 -12.85
CA ILE A 4 -8.97 -1.42 -11.75
C ILE A 4 -7.60 -0.78 -12.00
N LYS A 5 -7.08 -0.86 -13.24
CA LYS A 5 -5.84 -0.19 -13.63
C LYS A 5 -5.91 1.31 -13.31
N ARG A 6 -6.94 2.00 -13.81
CA ARG A 6 -7.13 3.45 -13.59
C ARG A 6 -7.25 3.81 -12.12
N ILE A 7 -8.05 3.08 -11.35
CA ILE A 7 -8.23 3.33 -9.92
C ILE A 7 -6.88 3.19 -9.19
N ASN A 8 -6.13 2.12 -9.44
CA ASN A 8 -4.83 1.91 -8.82
C ASN A 8 -3.82 3.02 -9.19
N THR A 9 -3.78 3.45 -10.45
CA THR A 9 -2.93 4.56 -10.88
C THR A 9 -3.26 5.85 -10.13
N ILE A 10 -4.55 6.20 -10.07
CA ILE A 10 -5.02 7.42 -9.40
C ILE A 10 -4.67 7.35 -7.91
N ALA A 11 -4.95 6.23 -7.25
CA ALA A 11 -4.67 6.06 -5.83
C ALA A 11 -3.19 6.28 -5.52
N ILE A 12 -2.29 5.68 -6.30
CA ILE A 12 -0.83 5.87 -6.12
C ILE A 12 -0.42 7.32 -6.38
N LEU A 13 -1.01 7.98 -7.37
CA LEU A 13 -0.62 9.33 -7.78
C LEU A 13 -1.02 10.41 -6.76
N ILE A 14 -2.17 10.26 -6.09
CA ILE A 14 -2.72 11.27 -5.18
C ILE A 14 -1.73 11.69 -4.07
N PRO A 15 -1.11 10.77 -3.30
CA PRO A 15 -0.14 11.15 -2.28
C PRO A 15 1.02 12.00 -2.80
N PHE A 16 1.52 11.70 -4.01
CA PHE A 16 2.62 12.47 -4.62
C PHE A 16 2.16 13.86 -5.06
N VAL A 17 0.98 13.96 -5.67
CA VAL A 17 0.40 15.24 -6.07
C VAL A 17 0.21 16.13 -4.84
N ILE A 18 -0.31 15.58 -3.74
CA ILE A 18 -0.45 16.31 -2.47
C ILE A 18 0.92 16.74 -1.94
N ALA A 19 1.91 15.84 -1.92
CA ALA A 19 3.25 16.13 -1.40
C ALA A 19 3.94 17.28 -2.17
N ILE A 20 3.77 17.38 -3.49
CA ILE A 20 4.34 18.45 -4.32
C ILE A 20 3.81 19.84 -3.90
N THR A 21 2.61 19.92 -3.32
CA THR A 21 2.02 21.18 -2.87
C THR A 21 2.60 21.71 -1.53
N TYR A 22 3.51 20.97 -0.90
CA TYR A 22 4.12 21.32 0.39
C TYR A 22 4.70 22.75 0.49
N PRO A 23 5.38 23.31 -0.53
CA PRO A 23 5.87 24.69 -0.46
C PRO A 23 4.75 25.73 -0.25
N PHE A 24 3.51 25.40 -0.61
CA PHE A 24 2.35 26.28 -0.54
C PHE A 24 1.45 25.97 0.66
N PHE A 25 1.38 24.70 1.09
CA PHE A 25 0.50 24.27 2.19
C PHE A 25 1.28 23.52 3.27
N LYS A 26 1.38 24.13 4.46
CA LYS A 26 2.16 23.60 5.60
C LYS A 26 1.81 22.18 6.03
N TYR A 27 0.54 21.78 5.88
CA TYR A 27 0.06 20.46 6.27
C TYR A 27 0.07 19.42 5.13
N ALA A 28 0.57 19.77 3.93
CA ALA A 28 0.53 18.89 2.77
C ALA A 28 1.22 17.55 3.00
N LEU A 29 2.38 17.51 3.68
CA LEU A 29 3.08 16.25 3.96
C LEU A 29 2.29 15.32 4.88
N LEU A 30 1.65 15.88 5.91
CA LEU A 30 0.77 15.10 6.80
C LEU A 30 -0.43 14.54 6.03
N ILE A 31 -1.05 15.36 5.18
CA ILE A 31 -2.18 14.96 4.34
C ILE A 31 -1.73 13.91 3.30
N ALA A 32 -0.54 14.04 2.73
CA ALA A 32 0.03 13.06 1.81
C ALA A 32 0.24 11.71 2.50
N LEU A 33 0.77 11.69 3.73
CA LEU A 33 0.92 10.48 4.54
C LEU A 33 -0.43 9.84 4.90
N LEU A 34 -1.46 10.63 5.25
CA LEU A 34 -2.80 10.08 5.44
C LEU A 34 -3.35 9.51 4.13
N SER A 35 -3.08 10.16 3.00
CA SER A 35 -3.47 9.67 1.69
C SER A 35 -2.75 8.38 1.30
N THR A 36 -1.52 8.13 1.74
CA THR A 36 -0.85 6.83 1.49
C THR A 36 -1.54 5.70 2.27
N MET A 37 -2.06 5.96 3.47
CA MET A 37 -2.85 4.97 4.22
C MET A 37 -4.14 4.62 3.47
N VAL A 38 -4.87 5.63 2.97
CA VAL A 38 -6.07 5.42 2.14
C VAL A 38 -5.73 4.65 0.87
N THR A 39 -4.60 4.97 0.23
CA THR A 39 -4.10 4.27 -0.96
C THR A 39 -3.83 2.79 -0.66
N GLY A 40 -3.14 2.49 0.44
CA GLY A 40 -2.84 1.12 0.86
C GLY A 40 -4.11 0.31 1.14
N PHE A 41 -5.10 0.91 1.80
CA PHE A 41 -6.40 0.27 2.03
C PHE A 41 -7.12 -0.03 0.71
N LEU A 42 -7.15 0.93 -0.22
CA LEU A 42 -7.80 0.74 -1.51
C LEU A 42 -7.10 -0.34 -2.35
N GLN A 43 -5.77 -0.39 -2.30
CA GLN A 43 -4.98 -1.44 -2.93
C GLN A 43 -5.27 -2.82 -2.31
N PHE A 44 -5.39 -2.90 -0.98
CA PHE A 44 -5.81 -4.13 -0.33
C PHE A 44 -7.18 -4.61 -0.83
N CYS A 45 -8.18 -3.71 -0.89
CA CYS A 45 -9.50 -4.05 -1.44
C CYS A 45 -9.42 -4.57 -2.88
N ILE A 46 -8.61 -3.93 -3.74
CA ILE A 46 -8.38 -4.38 -5.11
C ILE A 46 -7.74 -5.78 -5.12
N GLY A 47 -6.71 -6.00 -4.31
CA GLY A 47 -6.02 -7.29 -4.22
C GLY A 47 -6.94 -8.42 -3.77
N VAL A 48 -7.78 -8.17 -2.75
CA VAL A 48 -8.81 -9.12 -2.30
C VAL A 48 -9.81 -9.42 -3.41
N LYS A 49 -10.32 -8.39 -4.08
CA LYS A 49 -11.27 -8.53 -5.19
C LYS A 49 -10.68 -9.36 -6.33
N MET A 50 -9.43 -9.10 -6.71
CA MET A 50 -8.72 -9.86 -7.74
C MET A 50 -8.47 -11.32 -7.33
N LEU A 51 -8.20 -11.56 -6.04
CA LEU A 51 -8.01 -12.92 -5.52
C LEU A 51 -9.33 -13.68 -5.47
N ALA A 52 -10.44 -13.02 -5.12
CA ALA A 52 -11.77 -13.62 -5.17
C ALA A 52 -12.15 -14.03 -6.60
N ASP A 53 -11.84 -13.18 -7.59
CA ASP A 53 -12.04 -13.50 -9.01
C ASP A 53 -11.10 -14.63 -9.49
N ASN A 54 -9.91 -14.76 -8.91
CA ASN A 54 -8.87 -15.71 -9.33
C ASN A 54 -8.18 -16.42 -8.14
N PRO A 55 -8.86 -17.29 -7.40
CA PRO A 55 -8.39 -17.82 -6.11
C PRO A 55 -7.19 -18.76 -6.21
N LYS A 56 -6.86 -19.25 -7.42
CA LYS A 56 -5.68 -20.10 -7.67
C LYS A 56 -4.42 -19.29 -7.96
N ASN A 57 -4.50 -17.97 -8.12
CA ASN A 57 -3.35 -17.13 -8.45
C ASN A 57 -2.39 -17.00 -7.26
N LYS A 58 -1.23 -17.68 -7.36
CA LYS A 58 -0.20 -17.69 -6.31
C LYS A 58 0.37 -16.30 -6.00
N ASN A 59 0.49 -15.43 -7.00
CA ASN A 59 1.04 -14.08 -6.82
C ASN A 59 0.10 -13.20 -6.01
N LEU A 60 -1.21 -13.30 -6.24
CA LEU A 60 -2.21 -12.58 -5.44
C LEU A 60 -2.26 -13.09 -3.99
N LYS A 61 -2.10 -14.40 -3.77
CA LYS A 61 -1.96 -14.94 -2.41
C LYS A 61 -0.72 -14.38 -1.71
N MET A 62 0.41 -14.33 -2.42
CA MET A 62 1.65 -13.78 -1.88
C MET A 62 1.51 -12.30 -1.51
N TYR A 63 0.80 -11.51 -2.31
CA TYR A 63 0.45 -10.13 -1.97
C TYR A 63 -0.34 -10.07 -0.65
N ILE A 64 -1.42 -10.84 -0.52
CA ILE A 64 -2.27 -10.83 0.70
C ILE A 64 -1.48 -11.30 1.92
N TYR A 65 -0.66 -12.34 1.80
CA TYR A 65 0.23 -12.78 2.88
C TYR A 65 1.24 -11.69 3.25
N GLY A 66 1.80 -10.98 2.27
CA GLY A 66 2.69 -9.85 2.51
C GLY A 66 2.02 -8.71 3.29
N VAL A 67 0.77 -8.38 2.95
CA VAL A 67 -0.02 -7.38 3.67
C VAL A 67 -0.29 -7.84 5.11
N ALA A 68 -0.77 -9.07 5.30
CA ALA A 68 -1.02 -9.62 6.63
C ALA A 68 0.25 -9.69 7.48
N PHE A 69 1.36 -10.10 6.88
CA PHE A 69 2.67 -10.16 7.54
C PHE A 69 3.18 -8.78 7.94
N PHE A 70 3.03 -7.78 7.08
CA PHE A 70 3.37 -6.38 7.40
C PHE A 70 2.59 -5.89 8.64
N PHE A 71 1.26 -6.03 8.65
CA PHE A 71 0.46 -5.58 9.79
C PHE A 71 0.73 -6.40 11.06
N GLY A 72 0.98 -7.72 10.92
CA GLY A 72 1.37 -8.58 12.03
C GLY A 72 2.70 -8.14 12.67
N LEU A 73 3.72 -7.86 11.85
CA LEU A 73 5.00 -7.34 12.33
C LEU A 73 4.87 -5.93 12.92
N TRP A 74 4.07 -5.06 12.31
CA TRP A 74 3.82 -3.71 12.84
C TRP A 74 3.18 -3.76 14.22
N LEU A 75 2.18 -4.64 14.40
CA LEU A 75 1.53 -4.85 15.68
C LEU A 75 2.50 -5.43 16.73
N MET A 76 3.27 -6.45 16.36
CA MET A 76 4.28 -7.02 17.26
C MET A 76 5.32 -5.98 17.65
N ASN A 77 5.80 -5.17 16.71
CA ASN A 77 6.74 -4.07 16.97
C ASN A 77 6.18 -3.07 17.98
N HIS A 78 4.88 -2.76 17.92
CA HIS A 78 4.25 -1.91 18.91
C HIS A 78 4.17 -2.59 20.30
N ILE A 79 3.78 -3.86 20.36
CA ILE A 79 3.62 -4.61 21.62
C ILE A 79 4.94 -4.72 22.39
N ILE A 80 6.08 -4.84 21.71
CA ILE A 80 7.41 -4.94 22.31
C ILE A 80 8.09 -3.59 22.52
N ASP A 81 7.32 -2.50 22.53
CA ASP A 81 7.80 -1.13 22.74
C ASP A 81 8.75 -0.61 21.65
N TYR A 82 8.25 -0.60 20.41
CA TYR A 82 8.86 -0.01 19.20
C TYR A 82 10.37 -0.19 19.06
N ASN A 83 10.76 -1.29 18.42
CA ASN A 83 12.15 -1.49 18.03
C ASN A 83 12.51 -0.58 16.83
N HIS A 84 13.51 0.30 17.01
CA HIS A 84 13.94 1.23 15.94
C HIS A 84 14.37 0.51 14.66
N PHE A 85 15.18 -0.55 14.77
CA PHE A 85 15.66 -1.28 13.60
C PHE A 85 14.50 -1.89 12.81
N LEU A 86 13.56 -2.53 13.50
CA LEU A 86 12.36 -3.09 12.87
C LEU A 86 11.49 -1.99 12.25
N THR A 87 11.33 -0.86 12.93
CA THR A 87 10.57 0.29 12.43
C THR A 87 11.14 0.81 11.10
N TYR A 88 12.46 1.00 11.00
CA TYR A 88 13.11 1.43 9.76
C TYR A 88 12.90 0.45 8.60
N ILE A 89 12.87 -0.85 8.89
CA ILE A 89 12.59 -1.89 7.88
C ILE A 89 11.12 -1.88 7.46
N LEU A 90 10.19 -1.64 8.38
CA LEU A 90 8.75 -1.68 8.10
C LEU A 90 8.26 -0.46 7.31
N VAL A 91 8.85 0.72 7.50
CA VAL A 91 8.46 1.96 6.82
C VAL A 91 8.37 1.86 5.29
N PRO A 92 9.33 1.27 4.56
CA PRO A 92 9.24 1.15 3.10
C PRO A 92 8.32 0.04 2.59
N ILE A 93 7.90 -0.92 3.44
CA ILE A 93 7.15 -2.11 3.00
C ILE A 93 5.81 -1.76 2.31
N PRO A 94 4.99 -0.82 2.79
CA PRO A 94 3.77 -0.42 2.10
C PRO A 94 4.00 0.02 0.66
N LEU A 95 5.09 0.75 0.39
CA LEU A 95 5.45 1.17 -0.96
C LEU A 95 5.83 -0.03 -1.84
N ILE A 96 6.60 -0.98 -1.30
CA ILE A 96 6.97 -2.21 -2.02
C ILE A 96 5.73 -3.03 -2.37
N LEU A 97 4.80 -3.19 -1.43
CA LEU A 97 3.53 -3.89 -1.64
C LEU A 97 2.65 -3.18 -2.68
N ALA A 98 2.62 -1.84 -2.66
CA ALA A 98 1.89 -1.03 -3.64
C ALA A 98 2.42 -1.22 -5.06
N ILE A 99 3.75 -1.23 -5.22
CA ILE A 99 4.41 -1.49 -6.50
C ILE A 99 4.13 -2.93 -6.96
N TYR A 100 4.25 -3.91 -6.05
CA TYR A 100 4.01 -5.31 -6.36
C TYR A 100 2.59 -5.55 -6.88
N LEU A 101 1.56 -5.05 -6.19
CA LEU A 101 0.18 -5.19 -6.65
C LEU A 101 -0.03 -4.49 -8.00
N SER A 102 0.57 -3.32 -8.20
CA SER A 102 0.51 -2.61 -9.48
C SER A 102 1.04 -3.51 -10.60
N LEU A 103 2.22 -4.10 -10.45
CA LEU A 103 2.77 -5.02 -11.45
C LEU A 103 1.82 -6.18 -11.78
N LEU A 104 1.13 -6.75 -10.77
CA LEU A 104 0.13 -7.79 -10.99
C LEU A 104 -1.08 -7.27 -11.77
N ILE A 105 -1.60 -6.10 -11.42
CA ILE A 105 -2.73 -5.46 -12.09
C ILE A 105 -2.41 -5.20 -13.57
N TYR A 106 -1.20 -4.75 -13.89
CA TYR A 106 -0.81 -4.40 -15.27
C TYR A 106 -0.48 -5.60 -16.14
N LYS A 107 -0.05 -6.73 -15.55
CA LYS A 107 0.25 -7.98 -16.26
C LYS A 107 -1.00 -8.71 -16.75
N ILE A 108 -2.13 -8.52 -16.07
CA ILE A 108 -3.45 -9.06 -16.46
C ILE A 108 -4.07 -8.12 -17.51
#